data_AF-A0A847IXL0-F1
#
_entry.id   AF-A0A847IXL0-F1
#
_cell.length_a   1.000
_cell.length_b   1.000
_cell.length_c   1.000
_cell.angle_alpha   90.00
_cell.angle_beta   90.00
_cell.angle_gamma   90.00
#
_symmetry.space_group_name_H-M   'P 1'
#
loop_
_entity.id
_entity.type
_entity.pdbx_description
1 polymer ?
#
loop_
_entity_poly.entity_id
_entity_poly.type
_entity_poly.pdbx_seq_one_letter_code
_entity_poly.pdbx_strand_id
1 'polypeptide(L)' 'KCWKTLGLKGYARVDFRMDNSGNPFILEVNANPCITPGSGFYAACEYAGYSFTQVVDKIIKEVLK' A
#
# COMPACT_ATOMS: atom_id res chain seq x y z
N LYS A 1 6.83 -9.57 -3.13
CA LYS A 1 8.14 -9.45 -3.83
C LYS A 1 8.53 -7.98 -4.02
N CYS A 2 7.68 -7.15 -4.63
CA CYS A 2 7.92 -5.70 -4.85
C CYS A 2 8.51 -4.96 -3.64
N TRP A 3 7.93 -5.15 -2.45
CA TRP A 3 8.39 -4.51 -1.20
C TRP A 3 9.90 -4.65 -0.95
N LYS A 4 10.40 -5.90 -0.97
CA LYS A 4 11.81 -6.19 -0.70
C LYS A 4 12.69 -5.81 -1.89
N THR A 5 12.24 -6.10 -3.12
CA THR A 5 13.02 -5.85 -4.33
C THR A 5 13.28 -4.37 -4.58
N LEU A 6 12.31 -3.50 -4.27
CA LEU A 6 12.40 -2.06 -4.48
C LEU A 6 12.85 -1.30 -3.23
N GLY A 7 13.22 -2.00 -2.15
CA GLY A 7 13.67 -1.37 -0.91
C GLY A 7 12.61 -0.46 -0.26
N LEU A 8 11.32 -0.78 -0.39
CA LEU A 8 10.23 0.01 0.16
C LEU A 8 10.25 -0.02 1.69
N LYS A 9 9.78 1.07 2.30
CA LYS A 9 9.69 1.28 3.76
C LYS A 9 8.41 2.03 4.09
N GLY A 10 7.85 1.82 5.28
CA GLY A 10 6.64 2.50 5.73
C GLY A 10 5.38 2.00 5.02
N TYR A 11 4.98 2.66 3.93
CA TYR A 11 3.78 2.30 3.17
C TYR A 11 3.99 2.47 1.67
N ALA A 12 3.16 1.80 0.87
CA ALA A 12 3.15 1.92 -0.58
C ALA A 12 1.83 1.38 -1.14
N ARG A 13 1.54 1.72 -2.40
CA ARG A 13 0.52 1.05 -3.21
C ARG A 13 1.20 0.36 -4.40
N VAL A 14 0.79 -0.87 -4.68
CA VAL A 14 1.29 -1.66 -5.81
C VAL A 14 0.12 -1.89 -6.75
N ASP A 15 0.21 -1.31 -7.95
CA ASP A 15 -0.85 -1.41 -8.95
C ASP A 15 -0.47 -2.47 -9.98
N PHE A 16 -1.37 -3.40 -10.24
CA PHE A 16 -1.12 -4.53 -11.13
C PHE A 16 -2.38 -4.95 -11.87
N ARG A 17 -2.21 -5.64 -12.99
CA ARG A 17 -3.27 -6.37 -13.69
C ARG A 17 -2.99 -7.86 -13.64
N MET A 18 -4.03 -8.67 -13.74
CA MET A 18 -3.87 -10.12 -13.88
C MET A 18 -4.22 -10.52 -15.31
N ASP A 19 -3.48 -11.49 -15.85
CA ASP A 19 -3.92 -12.19 -17.05
C ASP A 19 -5.05 -13.19 -16.73
N ASN A 20 -5.55 -13.88 -17.75
CA ASN A 20 -6.62 -14.88 -17.62
C ASN A 20 -6.18 -16.13 -16.82
N SER A 21 -4.88 -16.31 -16.58
CA SER A 21 -4.32 -17.39 -15.78
C SER A 21 -4.06 -16.96 -14.32
N GLY A 22 -4.41 -15.72 -13.96
CA GLY A 22 -4.21 -15.17 -12.62
C GLY A 22 -2.79 -14.70 -12.33
N ASN A 23 -1.93 -14.59 -13.34
CA ASN A 23 -0.57 -14.10 -13.14
C ASN A 23 -0.60 -12.57 -12.97
N PRO A 24 -0.04 -12.02 -11.88
CA PRO A 24 0.00 -10.57 -11.68
C PRO A 24 1.16 -9.92 -12.47
N PHE A 25 0.83 -8.85 -13.20
CA PHE A 25 1.76 -8.00 -13.92
C PHE A 25 1.74 -6.59 -13.30
N ILE A 26 2.87 -6.20 -12.72
CA ILE A 26 3.03 -4.90 -12.04
C ILE A 26 3.02 -3.79 -13.10
N LEU A 27 2.16 -2.78 -12.89
CA LEU A 27 2.09 -1.59 -13.71
C LEU A 27 2.94 -0.47 -13.11
N GLU A 28 2.75 -0.21 -11.81
CA GLU A 28 3.49 0.79 -11.07
C GLU A 28 3.56 0.47 -9.58
N VAL A 29 4.49 1.14 -8.90
CA VAL A 29 4.61 1.12 -7.44
C VAL A 29 4.68 2.56 -6.95
N ASN A 30 3.64 2.97 -6.25
CA ASN A 30 3.55 4.27 -5.61
C ASN A 30 4.11 4.16 -4.19
N ALA A 31 5.35 4.60 -3.97
CA ALA A 31 5.97 4.59 -2.65
C ALA A 31 5.37 5.63 -1.68
N ASN A 32 4.68 6.64 -2.20
CA ASN A 32 3.89 7.60 -1.43
C ASN A 32 2.55 7.82 -2.13
N PRO A 33 1.60 6.87 -2.01
CA PRO A 33 0.30 7.00 -2.65
C PRO A 33 -0.53 8.12 -2.02
N CYS A 34 -1.54 8.58 -2.75
CA CYS A 34 -2.55 9.48 -2.19
C CYS A 34 -3.22 8.86 -0.96
N ILE A 35 -3.42 9.69 0.07
CA ILE A 35 -4.02 9.31 1.36
C ILE A 35 -5.32 10.07 1.69
N THR A 36 -5.84 10.87 0.75
CA THR A 36 -7.13 11.54 0.90
C THR A 36 -8.22 10.51 1.22
N PRO A 37 -9.20 10.83 2.10
CA PRO A 37 -10.34 9.95 2.35
C PRO A 37 -10.99 9.45 1.05
N GLY A 38 -11.23 8.15 0.96
CA GLY A 38 -11.76 7.47 -0.23
C GLY A 38 -10.75 7.18 -1.35
N SER A 39 -9.49 7.63 -1.25
CA SER A 39 -8.44 7.27 -2.21
C SER A 39 -8.05 5.78 -2.09
N GLY A 40 -7.38 5.23 -3.11
CA GLY A 40 -7.12 3.78 -3.17
C GLY A 40 -6.38 3.19 -1.96
N PHE A 41 -5.38 3.87 -1.40
CA PHE A 41 -4.71 3.39 -0.19
C PHE A 41 -5.62 3.49 1.04
N TYR A 42 -6.33 4.61 1.20
CA TYR A 42 -7.27 4.84 2.28
C TYR A 42 -8.40 3.78 2.28
N ALA A 43 -9.05 3.57 1.13
CA ALA A 43 -10.14 2.62 0.96
C ALA A 43 -9.66 1.17 1.21
N ALA A 44 -8.44 0.82 0.80
CA ALA A 44 -7.87 -0.49 1.09
C ALA A 44 -7.64 -0.70 2.60
N CYS A 45 -7.24 0.35 3.34
CA CYS A 45 -7.09 0.29 4.79
C CYS A 45 -8.43 0.04 5.49
N GLU A 46 -9.46 0.79 5.11
CA GLU A 46 -10.81 0.62 5.66
C GLU A 46 -11.39 -0.76 5.33
N TYR A 47 -11.23 -1.22 4.08
CA TYR A 47 -11.66 -2.56 3.67
C TYR A 47 -10.99 -3.67 4.49
N ALA A 48 -9.72 -3.48 4.85
CA ALA A 48 -8.98 -4.40 5.72
C ALA A 48 -9.34 -4.28 7.22
N GLY A 49 -10.31 -3.43 7.58
CA GLY A 49 -10.79 -3.25 8.95
C GLY A 49 -9.93 -2.33 9.81
N TYR A 50 -9.03 -1.56 9.21
CA TYR A 50 -8.23 -0.56 9.94
C TYR A 50 -8.88 0.83 9.83
N SER A 51 -8.95 1.54 10.96
CA SER A 51 -9.17 2.99 10.86
C SER A 51 -7.92 3.65 10.29
N PHE A 52 -8.09 4.71 9.51
CA PHE A 52 -6.95 5.37 8.89
C PHE A 52 -5.94 5.90 9.93
N THR A 53 -6.42 6.39 11.08
CA THR A 53 -5.57 6.81 12.20
C THR A 53 -4.69 5.67 12.74
N GLN A 54 -5.21 4.44 12.82
CA GLN A 54 -4.41 3.27 13.25
C GLN A 54 -3.28 2.97 12.26
N VAL A 55 -3.53 3.16 10.96
CA VAL A 55 -2.52 2.94 9.92
C VAL A 55 -1.43 4.00 10.00
N VAL A 56 -1.80 5.27 10.14
CA VAL A 56 -0.84 6.38 10.31
C VAL A 56 0.03 6.17 11.56
N ASP A 57 -0.56 5.79 12.69
CA ASP A 57 0.18 5.47 13.92
C ASP A 57 1.19 4.32 13.72
N LYS A 58 0.81 3.27 12.98
CA LYS A 58 1.73 2.17 12.62
C LYS A 58 2.89 2.65 11.76
N ILE A 59 2.64 3.49 10.75
CA ILE A 59 3.70 4.05 9.88
C ILE A 59 4.68 4.89 10.71
N ILE A 60 4.17 5.76 11.59
CA ILE A 60 5.02 6.59 12.47
C ILE A 60 5.87 5.71 13.39
N LYS A 61 5.27 4.69 14.02
CA LYS A 61 5.97 3.76 14.92
C LYS A 61 7.04 2.92 14.22
N GLU A 62 6.88 2.64 12.92
CA GLU A 62 7.90 1.94 12.14
C GLU A 62 9.15 2.82 11.93
N VAL A 63 8.97 4.12 11.67
CA VAL A 63 10.07 5.07 11.44
C VAL A 63 10.86 5.37 12.72
N LEU A 64 10.21 5.28 13.89
CA LEU A 64 10.83 5.54 15.19
C LEU A 64 11.57 4.33 15.78
N LYS A 65 11.58 3.18 15.09
CA LYS A 65 12.34 1.98 15.47
C LYS A 65 13.67 1.92 14.73
#